data_AF-A0A485KVN4-F1
#
_entry.id   AF-A0A485KVN4-F1
#
_cell.length_a   1.000
_cell.length_b   1.000
_cell.length_c   1.000
_cell.angle_alpha   90.00
_cell.angle_beta   90.00
_cell.angle_gamma   90.00
#
_symmetry.space_group_name_H-M   'P 1'
#
loop_
_entity.id
_entity.type
_entity.pdbx_description
1 polymer ?
#
loop_
_entity_poly.entity_id
_entity_poly.type
_entity_poly.pdbx_seq_one_letter_code
_entity_poly.pdbx_strand_id
1 'polypeptide(L)'
;MPVLAVDSVVFSESHAIQRYAASITGLYPIHDPLLALRVDEFVDVHSDIVLALTSTMSGDVDAATLRATREALATTTLPSMLALLDARLSSAAVGMTRHRSLLDGRARPIGVARPHSDRQ
;
A
#
# COMPACT_ATOMS: atom_id res chain seq x y z
N MET A 1 0.37 -8.54 20.46
CA MET A 1 0.39 -7.36 19.57
C MET A 1 1.81 -6.82 19.50
N PRO A 2 2.32 -6.45 18.32
CA PRO A 2 3.63 -5.82 18.20
C PRO A 2 3.63 -4.43 18.84
N VAL A 3 4.80 -4.00 19.31
CA VAL A 3 5.04 -2.66 19.86
C VAL A 3 6.30 -2.08 19.26
N LEU A 4 6.35 -0.75 19.12
CA LEU A 4 7.52 0.00 18.71
C LEU A 4 7.82 1.06 19.78
N ALA A 5 9.04 1.04 20.32
CA ALA A 5 9.54 2.13 21.16
C ALA A 5 10.31 3.12 20.29
N VAL A 6 9.93 4.40 20.34
CA VAL A 6 10.68 5.51 19.74
C VAL A 6 11.02 6.46 20.89
N ASP A 7 12.31 6.62 21.15
CA ASP A 7 12.82 7.30 22.34
C ASP A 7 12.23 6.68 23.63
N SER A 8 11.52 7.48 24.44
CA SER A 8 10.86 7.06 25.68
C SER A 8 9.36 6.79 25.53
N VAL A 9 8.83 6.76 24.30
CA VAL A 9 7.39 6.57 24.03
C VAL A 9 7.17 5.22 23.35
N VAL A 10 6.18 4.47 23.85
CA VAL A 10 5.80 3.15 23.31
C VAL A 10 4.51 3.28 22.50
N PHE A 11 4.54 2.79 21.28
CA PHE A 11 3.41 2.74 20.34
C PHE A 11 2.99 1.29 20.08
N SER A 12 1.71 1.08 19.86
CA SER A 12 1.11 -0.20 19.41
C SER A 12 0.43 -0.01 18.06
N GLU A 13 -0.25 -1.06 17.57
CA GLU A 13 -0.89 -1.16 16.25
C GLU A 13 0.10 -1.33 15.09
N SER A 14 0.12 -2.54 14.52
CA SER A 14 1.04 -2.97 13.46
C SER A 14 1.02 -2.03 12.26
N HIS A 15 -0.17 -1.60 11.81
CA HIS A 15 -0.32 -0.73 10.66
C HIS A 15 0.13 0.71 10.93
N ALA A 16 -0.06 1.21 12.16
CA ALA A 16 0.44 2.52 12.54
C ALA A 16 1.97 2.53 12.55
N ILE A 17 2.57 1.49 13.13
CA ILE A 17 4.02 1.26 13.14
C ILE A 17 4.56 1.14 11.71
N GLN A 18 3.89 0.39 10.84
CA GLN A 18 4.27 0.23 9.43
C GLN A 18 4.23 1.57 8.68
N ARG A 19 3.16 2.36 8.85
CA ARG A 19 3.06 3.70 8.26
C ARG A 19 4.16 4.63 8.74
N TYR A 20 4.49 4.61 10.03
CA TYR A 20 5.61 5.38 10.58
C TYR A 20 6.93 4.99 9.93
N ALA A 21 7.27 3.70 9.93
CA ALA A 21 8.50 3.19 9.33
C ALA A 21 8.60 3.51 7.82
N ALA A 22 7.49 3.35 7.09
CA ALA A 22 7.43 3.69 5.68
C ALA A 22 7.52 5.22 5.43
N SER A 23 6.99 6.04 6.32
CA SER A 23 7.08 7.51 6.21
C SER A 23 8.52 8.01 6.38
N ILE A 24 9.23 7.53 7.40
CA ILE A 24 10.62 7.97 7.67
C ILE A 24 11.63 7.45 6.64
N THR A 25 11.26 6.41 5.89
CA THR A 25 12.08 5.83 4.81
C THR A 25 11.67 6.32 3.41
N GLY A 26 10.63 7.15 3.30
CA GLY A 26 10.14 7.67 2.02
C GLY A 26 9.34 6.67 1.18
N LEU A 27 8.88 5.56 1.76
CA LEU A 27 8.05 4.54 1.11
C LEU A 27 6.54 4.82 1.22
N TYR A 28 6.12 5.71 2.13
CA TYR A 28 4.72 6.13 2.27
C TYR A 28 4.54 7.58 1.78
N PRO A 29 3.53 7.88 0.94
CA PRO A 29 3.36 9.17 0.29
C PRO A 29 2.73 10.22 1.22
N ILE A 30 3.51 10.76 2.15
CA ILE A 30 3.06 11.72 3.19
C ILE A 30 2.49 13.04 2.65
N HIS A 31 2.73 13.37 1.37
CA HIS A 31 2.28 14.61 0.73
C HIS A 31 1.21 14.40 -0.36
N ASP A 32 0.80 13.16 -0.60
CA ASP A 32 -0.27 12.83 -1.55
C ASP A 32 -1.31 11.95 -0.84
N PRO A 33 -2.36 12.55 -0.25
CA PRO A 33 -3.39 11.82 0.47
C PRO A 33 -4.12 10.77 -0.39
N LEU A 34 -4.23 10.99 -1.71
CA LEU A 34 -4.89 10.04 -2.59
C LEU A 34 -4.00 8.82 -2.84
N LEU A 35 -2.70 9.04 -3.01
CA LEU A 35 -1.74 7.93 -3.11
C LEU A 35 -1.59 7.20 -1.77
N ALA A 36 -1.63 7.91 -0.65
CA ALA A 36 -1.63 7.35 0.70
C ALA A 36 -2.84 6.43 0.93
N LEU A 37 -4.03 6.89 0.56
CA LEU A 37 -5.26 6.10 0.61
C LEU A 37 -5.13 4.80 -0.20
N ARG A 38 -4.50 4.84 -1.38
CA ARG A 38 -4.27 3.63 -2.18
C ARG A 38 -3.31 2.65 -1.51
N VAL A 39 -2.25 3.16 -0.88
CA VAL A 39 -1.33 2.31 -0.11
C VAL A 39 -2.07 1.63 1.04
N ASP A 40 -2.88 2.39 1.78
CA ASP A 40 -3.65 1.84 2.91
C ASP A 40 -4.69 0.81 2.44
N GLU A 41 -5.38 1.04 1.32
CA GLU A 41 -6.29 0.05 0.72
C GLU A 41 -5.57 -1.28 0.44
N PHE A 42 -4.34 -1.25 -0.07
CA PHE A 42 -3.56 -2.48 -0.30
C PHE A 42 -3.10 -3.16 0.99
N VAL A 43 -2.70 -2.40 2.00
CA VAL A 43 -2.30 -2.93 3.30
C VAL A 43 -3.49 -3.61 4.00
N ASP A 44 -4.68 -3.05 3.87
CA ASP A 44 -5.91 -3.64 4.42
C ASP A 44 -6.27 -4.96 3.72
N VAL A 45 -6.22 -5.02 2.38
CA VAL A 45 -6.44 -6.30 1.66
C VAL A 45 -5.42 -7.37 2.06
N HIS A 46 -4.14 -6.99 2.20
CA HIS A 46 -3.11 -7.90 2.71
C HIS A 46 -3.46 -8.41 4.12
N SER A 47 -4.00 -7.55 4.98
CA SER A 47 -4.38 -7.89 6.34
C SER A 47 -5.52 -8.90 6.39
N ASP A 48 -6.51 -8.76 5.52
CA ASP A 48 -7.60 -9.74 5.39
C ASP A 48 -7.10 -11.12 4.96
N ILE A 49 -6.15 -11.16 4.02
CA ILE A 49 -5.52 -12.41 3.57
C ILE A 49 -4.74 -13.06 4.72
N VAL A 50 -3.94 -12.29 5.46
CA VAL A 50 -3.18 -12.78 6.62
C VAL A 50 -4.12 -13.25 7.73
N LEU A 51 -5.21 -12.53 7.99
CA LEU A 51 -6.22 -12.92 8.99
C LEU A 51 -6.86 -14.26 8.62
N ALA A 52 -7.24 -14.44 7.34
CA ALA A 52 -7.80 -15.70 6.86
C ALA A 52 -6.81 -16.87 7.04
N LEU A 53 -5.53 -16.67 6.76
CA LEU A 53 -4.48 -17.67 6.97
C LEU A 53 -4.26 -17.99 8.46
N THR A 54 -4.09 -16.96 9.28
CA THR A 54 -3.80 -17.10 10.72
C THR A 54 -4.96 -17.70 11.50
N SER A 55 -6.21 -17.55 11.03
CA SER A 55 -7.37 -18.24 11.61
C SER A 55 -7.20 -19.77 11.62
N THR A 56 -6.39 -20.32 10.72
CA THR A 56 -6.08 -21.74 10.62
C THR A 56 -4.83 -22.15 11.41
N MET A 57 -4.25 -21.26 12.22
CA MET A 57 -3.02 -21.55 12.99
C MET A 57 -3.29 -21.78 14.48
N SER A 58 -4.55 -21.67 14.92
CA SER A 58 -4.96 -21.92 16.30
C SER A 58 -4.85 -23.40 16.68
N GLY A 59 -4.21 -23.69 17.82
CA GLY A 59 -3.93 -25.07 18.27
C GLY A 59 -5.15 -25.83 18.82
N ASP A 60 -6.26 -25.15 19.08
CA ASP A 60 -7.43 -25.73 19.75
C ASP A 60 -8.49 -26.31 18.78
N VAL A 61 -8.22 -26.29 17.47
CA VAL A 61 -9.13 -26.81 16.44
C VAL A 61 -8.74 -28.25 16.08
N ASP A 62 -9.72 -29.14 16.00
CA ASP A 62 -9.46 -30.53 15.60
C ASP A 62 -8.92 -30.63 14.17
N ALA A 63 -8.13 -31.67 13.90
CA ALA A 63 -7.41 -31.82 12.63
C ALA A 63 -8.34 -31.94 11.41
N ALA A 64 -9.55 -32.49 11.57
CA ALA A 64 -10.48 -32.66 10.46
C ALA A 64 -11.14 -31.34 10.07
N THR A 65 -11.62 -30.57 11.07
CA THR A 65 -12.12 -29.21 10.87
C THR A 65 -11.03 -28.33 10.26
N LEU A 66 -9.82 -28.39 10.81
CA LEU A 66 -8.70 -27.60 10.32
C LEU A 66 -8.36 -27.90 8.85
N ARG A 67 -8.39 -29.18 8.47
CA ARG A 67 -8.20 -29.61 7.08
C ARG A 67 -9.30 -29.07 6.17
N ALA A 68 -10.57 -29.24 6.55
CA ALA A 68 -11.70 -28.76 5.77
C ALA A 68 -11.67 -27.23 5.58
N THR A 69 -11.34 -26.47 6.63
CA THR A 69 -11.17 -25.01 6.56
C THR A 69 -10.04 -24.62 5.61
N ARG A 70 -8.90 -25.30 5.67
CA ARG A 70 -7.77 -25.01 4.77
C ARG A 70 -8.06 -25.39 3.33
N GLU A 71 -8.77 -26.49 3.09
CA GLU A 71 -9.24 -26.89 1.75
C GLU A 71 -10.19 -25.83 1.17
N ALA A 72 -11.16 -25.35 1.95
CA ALA A 72 -12.06 -24.26 1.55
C ALA A 72 -11.28 -22.95 1.27
N LEU A 73 -10.35 -22.60 2.16
CA LEU A 73 -9.50 -21.41 2.03
C LEU A 73 -8.68 -21.45 0.73
N ALA A 74 -8.05 -22.59 0.43
CA ALA A 74 -7.21 -22.78 -0.75
C ALA A 74 -7.99 -22.81 -2.07
N THR A 75 -9.20 -23.38 -2.06
CA THR A 75 -9.98 -23.60 -3.29
C THR A 75 -10.94 -22.47 -3.62
N THR A 76 -11.37 -21.68 -2.63
CA THR A 76 -12.41 -20.65 -2.82
C THR A 76 -11.95 -19.27 -2.35
N THR A 77 -11.61 -19.12 -1.08
CA THR A 77 -11.41 -17.81 -0.45
C THR A 77 -10.14 -17.11 -0.96
N LEU A 78 -8.99 -17.76 -0.92
CA LEU A 78 -7.73 -17.17 -1.36
C LEU A 78 -7.75 -16.84 -2.86
N PRO A 79 -8.19 -17.73 -3.77
CA PRO A 79 -8.33 -17.36 -5.18
C PRO A 79 -9.20 -16.13 -5.40
N SER A 80 -10.32 -16.00 -4.66
CA SER A 80 -11.20 -14.84 -4.78
C SER A 80 -10.54 -13.56 -4.27
N MET A 81 -9.90 -13.59 -3.10
CA MET A 81 -9.18 -12.43 -2.53
C MET A 81 -8.02 -11.99 -3.44
N LEU A 82 -7.23 -12.93 -3.95
CA LEU A 82 -6.11 -12.64 -4.84
C LEU A 82 -6.58 -12.10 -6.20
N ALA A 83 -7.68 -12.60 -6.75
CA ALA A 83 -8.26 -12.06 -7.98
C ALA A 83 -8.72 -10.59 -7.81
N LEU A 84 -9.29 -10.24 -6.66
CA LEU A 84 -9.65 -8.86 -6.33
C LEU A 84 -8.41 -7.97 -6.20
N LEU A 85 -7.36 -8.47 -5.53
CA LEU A 85 -6.08 -7.78 -5.42
C LEU A 85 -5.45 -7.52 -6.80
N ASP A 86 -5.42 -8.52 -7.68
CA ASP A 86 -4.90 -8.41 -9.04
C ASP A 86 -5.68 -7.38 -9.87
N ALA A 87 -7.01 -7.38 -9.78
CA ALA A 87 -7.85 -6.40 -10.44
C ALA A 87 -7.55 -4.96 -9.96
N ARG A 88 -7.32 -4.79 -8.65
CA ARG A 88 -6.96 -3.49 -8.06
C ARG A 88 -5.56 -3.03 -8.46
N LEU A 89 -4.57 -3.92 -8.46
CA LEU A 89 -3.20 -3.63 -8.92
C LEU A 89 -3.19 -3.23 -10.41
N SER A 90 -3.94 -3.95 -11.23
CA SER A 90 -4.07 -3.66 -12.67
C SER A 90 -4.69 -2.27 -12.91
N SER A 91 -5.75 -1.93 -12.16
CA SER A 91 -6.38 -0.60 -12.20
C SER A 91 -5.42 0.51 -11.75
N ALA A 92 -4.68 0.29 -10.66
CA ALA A 92 -3.73 1.26 -10.12
C ALA A 92 -2.58 1.56 -11.10
N ALA A 93 -2.04 0.54 -11.77
CA ALA A 93 -1.00 0.69 -12.79
C ALA A 93 -1.46 1.56 -13.98
N VAL A 94 -2.71 1.37 -14.43
CA VAL A 94 -3.32 2.18 -15.50
C VAL A 94 -3.54 3.62 -15.03
N GLY A 95 -4.00 3.83 -13.80
CA GLY A 95 -4.20 5.16 -13.21
C GLY A 95 -2.90 5.94 -13.02
N MET A 96 -1.82 5.27 -12.62
CA MET A 96 -0.50 5.89 -12.41
C MET A 96 0.16 6.33 -13.72
N THR A 97 -0.03 5.56 -14.80
CA THR A 97 0.42 5.93 -16.15
C THR A 97 -0.27 7.22 -16.63
N ARG A 98 -1.58 7.37 -16.35
CA ARG A 98 -2.33 8.59 -16.71
C ARG A 98 -1.98 9.79 -15.84
N HIS A 99 -1.72 9.60 -14.54
CA HIS A 99 -1.34 10.69 -13.64
C HIS A 99 0.04 11.26 -14.00
N ARG A 100 1.02 10.41 -14.35
CA ARG A 100 2.35 10.87 -14.77
C ARG A 100 2.30 11.68 -16.07
N SER A 101 1.50 11.25 -17.04
CA SER A 101 1.27 11.98 -18.29
C SER A 101 0.64 13.37 -18.08
N LEU A 102 -0.22 13.54 -17.07
CA LEU A 102 -0.84 14.83 -16.73
C LEU A 102 0.14 15.81 -16.06
N LEU A 103 1.14 15.30 -15.35
CA LEU A 103 2.19 16.12 -14.72
C LEU A 103 3.28 16.49 -15.73
N ASP A 104 3.65 15.59 -16.64
CA ASP A 104 4.61 15.85 -17.73
C ASP A 104 4.08 16.88 -18.76
N GLY A 105 2.75 16.97 -18.93
CA GLY A 105 2.11 17.97 -19.80
C GLY A 105 2.08 19.41 -19.25
N ARG A 106 2.55 19.66 -18.01
CA ARG A 106 2.57 20.99 -17.38
C ARG A 106 3.96 21.65 -17.33
N ALA A 107 5.01 20.97 -17.77
CA ALA A 107 6.33 21.58 -17.88
C ALA A 107 6.36 22.59 -19.05
N ARG A 108 6.03 23.87 -18.78
CA ARG A 108 6.34 24.95 -19.71
C ARG A 108 7.86 25.06 -19.87
N PRO A 109 8.40 25.25 -21.07
CA PRO A 109 9.83 25.45 -21.26
C PRO A 109 10.26 26.70 -20.48
N ILE A 110 11.30 26.55 -19.66
CA ILE A 110 11.97 27.66 -18.98
C ILE A 110 12.41 28.64 -20.06
N GLY A 111 11.76 29.80 -20.11
CA GLY A 111 12.08 30.86 -21.06
C GLY A 111 13.54 31.26 -20.89
N VAL A 112 14.32 31.09 -21.95
CA VAL A 112 15.69 31.62 -22.04
C VAL A 112 15.59 33.14 -21.96
N ALA A 113 16.07 33.72 -20.86
CA ALA A 113 16.21 35.16 -20.72
C ALA A 113 17.16 35.68 -21.81
N ARG A 114 16.67 36.59 -22.67
CA ARG A 114 17.50 37.33 -23.62
C ARG A 114 18.37 38.32 -22.83
N PRO A 115 19.67 38.44 -23.11
CA PRO A 115 20.50 39.46 -22.48
C PRO A 115 20.11 40.83 -23.03
N HIS A 116 19.85 41.77 -22.12
CA HIS A 116 19.81 43.20 -22.41
C HIS A 116 21.23 43.65 -22.78
N SER A 117 21.46 43.97 -24.05
CA SER A 117 22.56 44.83 -24.46
C SER A 117 22.00 46.22 -24.73
N ASP A 118 22.40 47.15 -23.86
CA ASP A 118 22.05 48.56 -23.89
C ASP A 118 22.38 49.22 -25.23
N ARG A 119 21.46 50.08 -25.67
CA ARG A 119 21.76 51.17 -26.59
C ARG A 119 22.25 52.35 -25.75
N GLN A 120 23.52 52.71 -25.89
CA GLN A 120 24.04 54.01 -26.34
C GLN A 120 25.56 54.05 -26.17
#